data_AF-A0A7W1VRZ4-F1
#
_entry.id   AF-A0A7W1VRZ4-F1
#
_cell.length_a   1.000
_cell.length_b   1.000
_cell.length_c   1.000
_cell.angle_alpha   90.00
_cell.angle_beta   90.00
_cell.angle_gamma   90.00
#
_symmetry.space_group_name_H-M   'P 1'
#
loop_
_entity.id
_entity.type
_entity.pdbx_description
1 polymer ?
#
loop_
_entity_poly.entity_id
_entity_poly.type
_entity_poly.pdbx_seq_one_letter_code
_entity_poly.pdbx_strand_id
1 'polypeptide(L)'
;MNFILNFAKEWLRLLELPFRRAELAGPTFRKLYAILSKKKLKDETDRLRAYIIKQWLLVPFSLWPADFLGMGKFVADQLAEGHALSEQMVFLLDGLDRFPLPSAQEIVAAQERRVETGDYSRFLTNPLKFATKQLELVNNMELQRRWRRFKELFDVVKYRDADGINRRTMLMERNDRPESWVFDGKNPYSVYLTALNCLCEEFDLYGFDGDRPLLLKPTVTITAYGTLIMIPKYMSYDARRDLVTKAVSEAHNVHERKRQGSKWNITRQQNSMKAARTFLANEKALKAGLEGEARRLEVIKEAKLDPNTDLRIIRELSRIGAALFEVK
;
A
#
# COMPACT_ATOMS: atom_id res chain seq x y z
N MET A 1 -8.82 -30.37 13.30
CA MET A 1 -9.35 -29.02 12.94
C MET A 1 -10.15 -29.09 11.62
N ASN A 2 -11.39 -28.60 11.53
CA ASN A 2 -12.19 -28.64 10.29
C ASN A 2 -11.96 -27.38 9.43
N PHE A 3 -11.12 -27.51 8.40
CA PHE A 3 -10.92 -26.43 7.42
C PHE A 3 -12.11 -26.39 6.47
N ILE A 4 -12.80 -25.25 6.38
CA ILE A 4 -13.80 -25.03 5.33
C ILE A 4 -13.04 -24.69 4.05
N LEU A 5 -12.83 -25.69 3.20
CA LEU A 5 -12.23 -25.52 1.89
C LEU A 5 -13.32 -25.19 0.87
N ASN A 6 -13.22 -24.04 0.22
CA ASN A 6 -14.12 -23.66 -0.88
C ASN A 6 -13.29 -23.24 -2.08
N PHE A 7 -12.91 -24.23 -2.90
CA PHE A 7 -12.08 -23.97 -4.08
C PHE A 7 -12.65 -22.87 -4.97
N ALA A 8 -13.96 -22.91 -5.25
CA ALA A 8 -14.58 -21.96 -6.18
C ALA A 8 -14.46 -20.52 -5.68
N LYS A 9 -14.81 -20.26 -4.41
CA LYS A 9 -14.73 -18.92 -3.81
C LYS A 9 -13.28 -18.43 -3.74
N GLU A 10 -12.36 -19.28 -3.31
CA GLU A 10 -10.96 -18.92 -3.16
C GLU A 10 -10.27 -18.74 -4.52
N TRP A 11 -10.63 -19.54 -5.52
CA TRP A 11 -10.14 -19.41 -6.88
C TRP A 11 -10.63 -18.11 -7.53
N LEU A 12 -11.90 -17.75 -7.33
CA LEU A 12 -12.43 -16.45 -7.76
C LEU A 12 -11.62 -15.31 -7.13
N ARG A 13 -11.35 -15.38 -5.81
CA ARG A 13 -10.50 -14.40 -5.15
C ARG A 13 -9.11 -14.31 -5.78
N LEU A 14 -8.48 -15.45 -6.11
CA LEU A 14 -7.16 -15.47 -6.74
C LEU A 14 -7.18 -14.81 -8.13
N LEU A 15 -8.28 -14.95 -8.89
CA LEU A 15 -8.49 -14.33 -10.20
C LEU A 15 -8.70 -12.81 -10.11
N GLU A 16 -9.26 -12.30 -9.01
CA GLU A 16 -9.47 -10.86 -8.78
C GLU A 16 -8.19 -10.10 -8.40
N LEU A 17 -7.12 -10.82 -8.04
CA LEU A 17 -5.86 -10.24 -7.62
C LEU A 17 -4.99 -9.86 -8.85
N PRO A 18 -4.35 -8.68 -8.83
CA PRO A 18 -3.55 -8.18 -9.94
C PRO A 18 -2.19 -8.87 -10.07
N PHE A 19 -1.41 -8.46 -11.07
CA PHE A 19 -0.08 -8.94 -11.41
C PHE A 19 -0.07 -10.41 -11.84
N ARG A 20 -1.08 -10.81 -12.62
CA ARG A 20 -1.25 -12.20 -13.11
C ARG A 20 -1.20 -13.21 -11.95
N ARG A 21 -1.74 -12.86 -10.78
CA ARG A 21 -1.65 -13.67 -9.55
C ARG A 21 -2.14 -15.09 -9.75
N ALA A 22 -3.26 -15.27 -10.44
CA ALA A 22 -3.82 -16.60 -10.71
C ALA A 22 -2.93 -17.46 -11.60
N GLU A 23 -2.18 -16.85 -12.53
CA GLU A 23 -1.23 -17.58 -13.37
C GLU A 23 0.01 -17.99 -12.57
N LEU A 24 0.57 -17.05 -11.80
CA LEU A 24 1.80 -17.27 -11.03
C LEU A 24 1.60 -18.21 -9.84
N ALA A 25 0.52 -18.02 -9.07
CA ALA A 25 0.24 -18.76 -7.85
C ALA A 25 -0.75 -19.91 -8.03
N GLY A 26 -1.49 -19.96 -9.15
CA GLY A 26 -2.53 -20.95 -9.39
C GLY A 26 -2.07 -22.41 -9.31
N PRO A 27 -0.93 -22.80 -9.92
CA PRO A 27 -0.41 -24.16 -9.81
C PRO A 27 -0.15 -24.56 -8.36
N THR A 28 0.54 -23.70 -7.59
CA THR A 28 0.83 -23.92 -6.17
C THR A 28 -0.45 -23.99 -5.34
N PHE A 29 -1.38 -23.07 -5.57
CA PHE A 29 -2.67 -23.02 -4.89
C PHE A 29 -3.47 -24.31 -5.09
N ARG A 30 -3.57 -24.80 -6.33
CA ARG A 30 -4.25 -26.06 -6.64
C ARG A 30 -3.59 -27.27 -5.99
N LYS A 31 -2.25 -27.31 -5.98
CA LYS A 31 -1.49 -28.40 -5.34
C LYS A 31 -1.74 -28.43 -3.83
N LEU A 32 -1.67 -27.27 -3.15
CA LEU A 32 -2.00 -27.14 -1.74
C LEU A 32 -3.46 -27.52 -1.45
N TYR A 33 -4.40 -27.07 -2.28
CA TYR A 33 -5.80 -27.44 -2.13
C TYR A 33 -6.02 -28.96 -2.23
N ALA A 34 -5.40 -29.61 -3.21
CA ALA A 34 -5.48 -31.06 -3.39
C ALA A 34 -4.90 -31.82 -2.18
N ILE A 35 -3.78 -31.35 -1.64
CA ILE A 35 -3.15 -31.89 -0.42
C ILE A 35 -4.10 -31.76 0.78
N LEU A 36 -4.66 -30.57 1.02
CA LEU A 36 -5.56 -30.29 2.14
C LEU A 36 -6.90 -31.04 2.06
N SER A 37 -7.31 -31.42 0.85
CA SER A 37 -8.53 -32.18 0.58
C SER A 37 -8.37 -33.69 0.86
N LYS A 38 -7.14 -34.20 0.98
CA LYS A 38 -6.89 -35.60 1.34
C LYS A 38 -7.23 -35.84 2.82
N LYS A 39 -8.04 -36.87 3.11
CA LYS A 39 -8.39 -37.27 4.49
C LYS A 39 -7.20 -37.79 5.33
N LYS A 40 -6.05 -38.08 4.72
CA LYS A 40 -4.89 -38.76 5.34
C LYS A 40 -3.60 -37.93 5.34
N LEU A 41 -3.67 -36.63 5.64
CA LEU A 41 -2.45 -35.98 6.17
C LEU A 41 -2.29 -36.49 7.61
N LYS A 42 -1.24 -37.27 7.86
CA LYS A 42 -0.99 -37.92 9.16
C LYS A 42 -0.71 -36.92 10.27
N ASP A 43 -0.21 -35.73 9.92
CA ASP A 43 0.10 -34.65 10.85
C ASP A 43 -0.90 -33.50 10.67
N GLU A 44 -1.72 -33.24 11.71
CA GLU A 44 -2.67 -32.12 11.73
C GLU A 44 -1.96 -30.75 11.69
N THR A 45 -0.73 -30.68 12.18
CA THR A 45 0.07 -29.44 12.27
C THR A 45 0.58 -29.03 10.90
N ASP A 46 1.12 -29.97 10.13
CA ASP A 46 1.55 -29.72 8.75
C ASP A 46 0.37 -29.37 7.85
N ARG A 47 -0.81 -29.94 8.12
CA ARG A 47 -2.05 -29.56 7.45
C ARG A 47 -2.45 -28.11 7.77
N LEU A 48 -2.33 -27.67 9.02
CA LEU A 48 -2.57 -26.29 9.41
C LEU A 48 -1.60 -25.33 8.71
N ARG A 49 -0.31 -25.67 8.66
CA ARG A 49 0.72 -24.87 7.99
C ARG A 49 0.48 -24.75 6.48
N ALA A 50 0.17 -25.85 5.81
CA ALA A 50 -0.22 -25.84 4.40
C ALA A 50 -1.47 -24.99 4.15
N TYR A 51 -2.45 -25.01 5.07
CA TYR A 51 -3.62 -24.15 5.00
C TYR A 51 -3.24 -22.67 5.14
N ILE A 52 -2.41 -22.32 6.12
CA ILE A 52 -1.93 -20.94 6.34
C ILE A 52 -1.27 -20.39 5.08
N ILE A 53 -0.32 -21.13 4.47
CA ILE A 53 0.33 -20.69 3.24
C ILE A 53 -0.67 -20.53 2.10
N LYS A 54 -1.60 -21.47 1.95
CA LYS A 54 -2.65 -21.36 0.92
C LYS A 54 -3.49 -20.09 1.10
N GLN A 55 -3.80 -19.70 2.34
CA GLN A 55 -4.52 -18.45 2.61
C GLN A 55 -3.67 -17.22 2.29
N TRP A 56 -2.36 -17.25 2.57
CA TRP A 56 -1.45 -16.17 2.16
C TRP A 56 -1.39 -15.96 0.64
N LEU A 57 -1.55 -17.02 -0.16
CA LEU A 57 -1.64 -16.89 -1.62
C LEU A 57 -2.82 -16.02 -2.10
N LEU A 58 -3.85 -15.83 -1.25
CA LEU A 58 -5.03 -15.00 -1.51
C LEU A 58 -4.92 -13.57 -0.98
N VAL A 59 -3.84 -13.25 -0.26
CA VAL A 59 -3.54 -11.92 0.26
C VAL A 59 -2.87 -11.08 -0.85
N PRO A 60 -3.17 -9.77 -0.97
CA PRO A 60 -2.46 -8.87 -1.88
C PRO A 60 -0.94 -8.93 -1.70
N PHE A 61 -0.20 -8.89 -2.80
CA PHE A 61 1.24 -9.13 -2.80
C PHE A 61 2.03 -8.09 -2.00
N SER A 62 1.56 -6.85 -2.05
CA SER A 62 2.09 -5.71 -1.32
C SER A 62 2.00 -5.89 0.20
N LEU A 63 1.23 -6.85 0.69
CA LEU A 63 1.15 -7.20 2.11
C LEU A 63 1.94 -8.45 2.47
N TRP A 64 2.64 -9.08 1.53
CA TRP A 64 3.45 -10.27 1.79
C TRP A 64 4.78 -9.88 2.45
N PRO A 65 5.06 -10.30 3.70
CA PRO A 65 6.38 -10.12 4.30
C PRO A 65 7.47 -11.06 3.76
N ALA A 66 7.10 -12.09 3.00
CA ALA A 66 8.03 -13.11 2.52
C ALA A 66 7.57 -13.71 1.18
N ASP A 67 8.40 -14.55 0.56
CA ASP A 67 8.03 -15.29 -0.65
C ASP A 67 7.11 -16.48 -0.34
N PHE A 68 5.83 -16.21 -0.14
CA PHE A 68 4.83 -17.27 0.07
C PHE A 68 4.62 -18.15 -1.16
N LEU A 69 5.00 -17.70 -2.35
CA LEU A 69 4.88 -18.52 -3.55
C LEU A 69 5.96 -19.61 -3.56
N GLY A 70 7.23 -19.24 -3.33
CA GLY A 70 8.34 -20.17 -3.19
C GLY A 70 8.14 -21.12 -2.01
N MET A 71 7.81 -20.59 -0.84
CA MET A 71 7.50 -21.42 0.34
C MET A 71 6.34 -22.37 0.09
N GLY A 72 5.27 -21.90 -0.56
CA GLY A 72 4.12 -22.73 -0.89
C GLY A 72 4.45 -23.85 -1.87
N LYS A 73 5.33 -23.60 -2.84
CA LYS A 73 5.83 -24.65 -3.74
C LYS A 73 6.58 -25.71 -2.95
N PHE A 74 7.57 -25.29 -2.15
CA PHE A 74 8.38 -26.19 -1.33
C PHE A 74 7.52 -27.05 -0.40
N VAL A 75 6.61 -26.43 0.36
CA VAL A 75 5.72 -27.14 1.29
C VAL A 75 4.78 -28.09 0.55
N ALA A 76 4.23 -27.66 -0.60
CA ALA A 76 3.38 -28.53 -1.40
C ALA A 76 4.15 -29.74 -1.97
N ASP A 77 5.41 -29.56 -2.35
CA ASP A 77 6.28 -30.64 -2.86
C ASP A 77 6.59 -31.65 -1.74
N GLN A 78 7.07 -31.19 -0.59
CA GLN A 78 7.38 -32.04 0.57
C GLN A 78 6.17 -32.87 1.02
N LEU A 79 5.01 -32.21 1.19
CA LEU A 79 3.80 -32.90 1.65
C LEU A 79 3.20 -33.83 0.58
N ALA A 80 3.39 -33.53 -0.71
CA ALA A 80 2.95 -34.44 -1.78
C ALA A 80 3.79 -35.73 -1.81
N GLU A 81 5.08 -35.64 -1.50
CA GLU A 81 6.02 -36.76 -1.40
C GLU A 81 5.91 -37.52 -0.06
N GLY A 82 5.17 -36.97 0.90
CA GLY A 82 4.96 -37.57 2.22
C GLY A 82 6.11 -37.30 3.19
N HIS A 83 6.97 -36.31 2.89
CA HIS A 83 8.01 -35.83 3.78
C HIS A 83 7.44 -34.92 4.85
N ALA A 84 7.97 -35.05 6.06
CA ALA A 84 7.70 -34.09 7.14
C ALA A 84 8.44 -32.79 6.86
N LEU A 85 7.87 -31.66 7.30
CA LEU A 85 8.54 -30.37 7.23
C LEU A 85 9.73 -30.35 8.21
N SER A 86 10.85 -29.76 7.80
CA SER A 86 12.00 -29.59 8.69
C SER A 86 11.71 -28.61 9.83
N GLU A 87 12.45 -28.70 10.93
CA GLU A 87 12.28 -27.79 12.09
C GLU A 87 12.44 -26.30 11.70
N GLN A 88 13.34 -25.98 10.76
CA GLN A 88 13.51 -24.61 10.28
C GLN A 88 12.27 -24.11 9.52
N MET A 89 11.66 -24.99 8.71
CA MET A 89 10.45 -24.65 7.97
C MET A 89 9.26 -24.51 8.94
N VAL A 90 9.17 -25.40 9.93
CA VAL A 90 8.18 -25.30 11.00
C VAL A 90 8.28 -23.96 11.73
N PHE A 91 9.48 -23.58 12.18
CA PHE A 91 9.71 -22.29 12.84
C PHE A 91 9.26 -21.10 11.97
N LEU A 92 9.56 -21.14 10.68
CA LEU A 92 9.19 -20.09 9.75
C LEU A 92 7.66 -19.98 9.57
N LEU A 93 6.96 -21.12 9.54
CA LEU A 93 5.51 -21.17 9.29
C LEU A 93 4.67 -20.86 10.53
N ASP A 94 5.17 -21.17 11.72
CA ASP A 94 4.44 -20.94 12.99
C ASP A 94 4.22 -19.44 13.28
N GLY A 95 5.00 -18.53 12.65
CA GLY A 95 4.82 -17.08 12.79
C GLY A 95 3.83 -16.43 11.81
N LEU A 96 3.16 -17.20 10.95
CA LEU A 96 2.40 -16.70 9.79
C LEU A 96 0.88 -16.73 9.97
N ASP A 97 0.38 -17.03 11.15
CA ASP A 97 -1.05 -17.08 11.47
C ASP A 97 -1.73 -15.69 11.54
N ARG A 98 -0.94 -14.62 11.56
CA ARG A 98 -1.41 -13.23 11.59
C ARG A 98 -1.59 -12.66 10.20
N PHE A 99 -2.79 -12.83 9.65
CA PHE A 99 -3.16 -12.22 8.37
C PHE A 99 -3.49 -10.73 8.53
N PRO A 100 -3.25 -9.90 7.50
CA PRO A 100 -3.79 -8.56 7.43
C PRO A 100 -5.33 -8.60 7.47
N LEU A 101 -5.97 -7.58 8.04
CA LEU A 101 -7.43 -7.53 8.07
C LEU A 101 -8.05 -7.54 6.66
N PRO A 102 -9.26 -8.12 6.49
CA PRO A 102 -9.96 -8.12 5.19
C PRO A 102 -10.10 -6.73 4.58
N SER A 103 -10.43 -5.72 5.38
CA SER A 103 -10.54 -4.31 4.93
C SER A 103 -9.21 -3.77 4.39
N ALA A 104 -8.10 -4.07 5.06
CA ALA A 104 -6.76 -3.71 4.59
C ALA A 104 -6.44 -4.42 3.26
N GLN A 105 -6.77 -5.70 3.15
CA GLN A 105 -6.56 -6.46 1.91
C GLN A 105 -7.38 -5.90 0.74
N GLU A 106 -8.62 -5.46 0.96
CA GLU A 106 -9.44 -4.83 -0.08
C GLU A 106 -8.86 -3.50 -0.56
N ILE A 107 -8.44 -2.64 0.38
CA ILE A 107 -7.81 -1.35 0.06
C ILE A 107 -6.53 -1.58 -0.74
N VAL A 108 -5.67 -2.50 -0.29
CA VAL A 108 -4.41 -2.77 -0.97
C VAL A 108 -4.63 -3.43 -2.34
N ALA A 109 -5.55 -4.40 -2.46
CA ALA A 109 -5.88 -4.99 -3.76
C ALA A 109 -6.37 -3.94 -4.77
N ALA A 110 -7.18 -2.97 -4.32
CA ALA A 110 -7.62 -1.86 -5.16
C ALA A 110 -6.47 -0.95 -5.59
N GLN A 111 -5.48 -0.72 -4.72
CA GLN A 111 -4.27 0.03 -5.07
C GLN A 111 -3.41 -0.74 -6.06
N GLU A 112 -3.16 -2.02 -5.84
CA GLU A 112 -2.37 -2.85 -6.74
C GLU A 112 -2.95 -2.89 -8.15
N ARG A 113 -4.28 -2.96 -8.30
CA ARG A 113 -4.93 -2.86 -9.63
C ARG A 113 -4.67 -1.54 -10.34
N ARG A 114 -4.69 -0.42 -9.61
CA ARG A 114 -4.31 0.88 -10.17
C ARG A 114 -2.84 0.93 -10.56
N VAL A 115 -1.97 0.33 -9.74
CA VAL A 115 -0.53 0.26 -10.03
C VAL A 115 -0.27 -0.60 -11.28
N GLU A 116 -0.97 -1.72 -11.44
CA GLU A 116 -0.89 -2.58 -12.62
C GLU A 116 -1.22 -1.80 -13.90
N THR A 117 -2.30 -1.02 -13.88
CA THR A 117 -2.69 -0.16 -15.02
C THR A 117 -1.89 1.13 -15.14
N GLY A 118 -0.94 1.39 -14.23
CA GLY A 118 -0.12 2.61 -14.23
C GLY A 118 -0.85 3.88 -13.76
N ASP A 119 -2.03 3.76 -13.15
CA ASP A 119 -2.77 4.88 -12.56
C ASP A 119 -2.21 5.28 -11.18
N TYR A 120 -1.33 6.28 -11.17
CA TYR A 120 -0.83 6.91 -9.95
C TYR A 120 -1.57 8.21 -9.57
N SER A 121 -2.64 8.57 -10.31
CA SER A 121 -3.30 9.87 -10.15
C SER A 121 -3.88 10.09 -8.75
N ARG A 122 -4.30 9.02 -8.06
CA ARG A 122 -4.90 9.06 -6.72
C ARG A 122 -4.06 9.84 -5.71
N PHE A 123 -2.74 9.78 -5.84
CA PHE A 123 -1.82 10.37 -4.89
C PHE A 123 -1.30 11.73 -5.33
N LEU A 124 -1.63 12.21 -6.55
CA LEU A 124 -1.09 13.43 -7.12
C LEU A 124 -2.11 14.56 -7.05
N THR A 125 -1.71 15.69 -6.46
CA THR A 125 -2.59 16.86 -6.31
C THR A 125 -2.74 17.65 -7.62
N ASN A 126 -1.68 17.73 -8.44
CA ASN A 126 -1.68 18.53 -9.67
C ASN A 126 -1.11 17.77 -10.88
N PRO A 127 -1.97 17.10 -11.67
CA PRO A 127 -1.55 16.40 -12.88
C PRO A 127 -0.94 17.34 -13.95
N LEU A 128 -1.31 18.63 -13.97
CA LEU A 128 -0.82 19.60 -14.96
C LEU A 128 0.66 19.93 -14.80
N LYS A 129 1.21 19.78 -13.58
CA LYS A 129 2.66 19.94 -13.32
C LYS A 129 3.51 19.03 -14.21
N PHE A 130 2.95 17.91 -14.65
CA PHE A 130 3.64 16.92 -15.48
C PHE A 130 3.43 17.15 -16.99
N ALA A 131 2.44 17.94 -17.38
CA ALA A 131 2.09 18.13 -18.79
C ALA A 131 3.21 18.84 -19.57
N THR A 132 3.81 19.88 -18.98
CA THR A 132 4.93 20.61 -19.60
C THR A 132 6.13 19.68 -19.84
N LYS A 133 6.54 18.93 -18.82
CA LYS A 133 7.67 17.98 -18.96
C LYS A 133 7.36 16.87 -19.96
N GLN A 134 6.12 16.39 -19.99
CA GLN A 134 5.66 15.41 -20.96
C GLN A 134 5.73 15.95 -22.40
N LEU A 135 5.38 17.23 -22.62
CA LEU A 135 5.51 17.89 -23.92
C LEU A 135 6.99 18.09 -24.32
N GLU A 136 7.84 18.48 -23.37
CA GLU A 136 9.29 18.56 -23.61
C GLU A 136 9.86 17.22 -24.08
N LEU A 137 9.47 16.11 -23.45
CA LEU A 137 9.90 14.77 -23.85
C LEU A 137 9.40 14.39 -25.24
N VAL A 138 8.14 14.66 -25.56
CA VAL A 138 7.58 14.39 -26.89
C VAL A 138 8.36 15.14 -27.97
N ASN A 139 8.79 16.37 -27.69
CA ASN A 139 9.54 17.22 -28.62
C ASN A 139 11.07 17.04 -28.53
N ASN A 140 11.57 16.13 -27.68
CA ASN A 140 13.00 15.94 -27.49
C ASN A 140 13.58 15.12 -28.65
N MET A 141 14.31 15.78 -29.55
CA MET A 141 14.92 15.15 -30.73
C MET A 141 15.92 14.04 -30.37
N GLU A 142 16.66 14.20 -29.27
CA GLU A 142 17.65 13.20 -28.84
C GLU A 142 16.94 11.93 -28.34
N LEU A 143 15.87 12.09 -27.55
CA LEU A 143 15.03 10.97 -27.13
C LEU A 143 14.44 10.24 -28.35
N GLN A 144 13.88 10.97 -29.31
CA GLN A 144 13.34 10.39 -30.53
C GLN A 144 14.41 9.66 -31.36
N ARG A 145 15.62 10.21 -31.45
CA ARG A 145 16.76 9.57 -32.13
C ARG A 145 17.17 8.28 -31.42
N ARG A 146 17.31 8.31 -30.10
CA ARG A 146 17.68 7.14 -29.29
C ARG A 146 16.61 6.06 -29.33
N TRP A 147 15.33 6.44 -29.27
CA TRP A 147 14.23 5.49 -29.38
C TRP A 147 14.16 4.82 -30.76
N ARG A 148 14.35 5.58 -31.86
CA ARG A 148 14.46 5.00 -33.20
C ARG A 148 15.60 3.98 -33.27
N ARG A 149 16.79 4.34 -32.78
CA ARG A 149 17.93 3.42 -32.73
C ARG A 149 17.65 2.19 -31.88
N PHE A 150 16.94 2.35 -30.77
CA PHE A 150 16.52 1.23 -29.92
C PHE A 150 15.60 0.26 -30.68
N LYS A 151 14.61 0.78 -31.41
CA LYS A 151 13.70 -0.04 -32.25
C LYS A 151 14.41 -0.77 -33.40
N GLU A 152 15.51 -0.22 -33.92
CA GLU A 152 16.34 -0.91 -34.93
C GLU A 152 17.10 -2.11 -34.35
N LEU A 153 17.47 -2.04 -33.07
CA LEU A 153 18.28 -3.06 -32.40
C LEU A 153 17.43 -4.13 -31.71
N PHE A 154 16.19 -3.82 -31.37
CA PHE A 154 15.34 -4.67 -30.56
C PHE A 154 13.92 -4.78 -31.09
N ASP A 155 13.35 -5.99 -30.98
CA ASP A 155 11.95 -6.24 -31.28
C ASP A 155 11.04 -5.69 -30.15
N VAL A 156 10.72 -4.40 -30.24
CA VAL A 156 9.85 -3.70 -29.29
C VAL A 156 8.39 -4.11 -29.35
N VAL A 157 7.98 -5.00 -30.27
CA VAL A 157 6.62 -5.55 -30.32
C VAL A 157 6.57 -6.81 -29.47
N LYS A 158 7.59 -7.67 -29.61
CA LYS A 158 7.73 -8.91 -28.83
C LYS A 158 7.78 -8.69 -27.31
N TYR A 159 8.35 -7.59 -26.85
CA TYR A 159 8.63 -7.36 -25.43
C TYR A 159 7.67 -6.41 -24.72
N ARG A 160 6.54 -6.08 -25.34
CA ARG A 160 5.47 -5.29 -24.70
C ARG A 160 4.77 -6.11 -23.61
N ASP A 161 4.25 -5.42 -22.61
CA ASP A 161 3.33 -6.03 -21.66
C ASP A 161 1.92 -6.22 -22.25
N ALA A 162 0.99 -6.70 -21.42
CA ALA A 162 -0.39 -6.94 -21.82
C ALA A 162 -1.15 -5.67 -22.25
N ASP A 163 -0.70 -4.49 -21.82
CA ASP A 163 -1.25 -3.19 -22.20
C ASP A 163 -0.58 -2.62 -23.47
N GLY A 164 0.38 -3.33 -24.05
CA GLY A 164 1.14 -2.88 -25.22
C GLY A 164 2.28 -1.91 -24.87
N ILE A 165 2.62 -1.76 -23.60
CA ILE A 165 3.62 -0.80 -23.13
C ILE A 165 4.97 -1.49 -22.96
N ASN A 166 6.03 -0.81 -23.42
CA ASN A 166 7.40 -1.17 -23.10
C ASN A 166 7.79 -0.52 -21.78
N ARG A 167 7.61 -1.24 -20.67
CA ARG A 167 7.87 -0.74 -19.32
C ARG A 167 9.28 -1.07 -18.86
N ARG A 168 9.92 -0.11 -18.19
CA ARG A 168 11.17 -0.36 -17.47
C ARG A 168 10.90 -1.15 -16.19
N THR A 169 11.95 -1.73 -15.61
CA THR A 169 11.85 -2.32 -14.28
C THR A 169 11.89 -1.24 -13.18
N MET A 170 11.13 -1.49 -12.12
CA MET A 170 11.14 -0.69 -10.89
C MET A 170 11.99 -1.34 -9.78
N LEU A 171 12.73 -2.41 -10.12
CA LEU A 171 13.51 -3.22 -9.19
C LEU A 171 14.55 -2.40 -8.41
N MET A 172 15.23 -1.47 -9.11
CA MET A 172 16.24 -0.58 -8.53
C MET A 172 15.67 0.36 -7.44
N GLU A 173 14.45 0.84 -7.63
CA GLU A 173 13.78 1.75 -6.68
C GLU A 173 13.21 1.03 -5.47
N ARG A 174 12.93 -0.26 -5.64
CA ARG A 174 12.37 -1.12 -4.59
C ARG A 174 13.44 -1.94 -3.88
N ASN A 175 14.70 -1.78 -4.27
CA ASN A 175 15.86 -2.56 -3.83
C ASN A 175 15.60 -4.08 -3.89
N ASP A 176 14.82 -4.50 -4.89
CA ASP A 176 14.47 -5.89 -5.13
C ASP A 176 15.50 -6.47 -6.11
N ARG A 177 16.38 -7.31 -5.59
CA ARG A 177 17.51 -7.89 -6.31
C ARG A 177 17.33 -9.41 -6.27
N PRO A 178 16.63 -10.02 -7.24
CA PRO A 178 16.51 -11.48 -7.26
C PRO A 178 17.90 -12.12 -7.38
N GLU A 179 18.05 -13.37 -6.95
CA GLU A 179 19.32 -14.11 -7.09
C GLU A 179 19.80 -14.20 -8.55
N SER A 180 18.85 -14.12 -9.49
CA SER A 180 19.09 -14.05 -10.94
C SER A 180 19.39 -12.64 -11.47
N TRP A 181 19.67 -11.66 -10.59
CA TRP A 181 20.05 -10.30 -10.96
C TRP A 181 21.52 -10.21 -11.41
N VAL A 182 21.87 -11.09 -12.35
CA VAL A 182 23.16 -11.15 -13.01
C VAL A 182 22.91 -10.88 -14.48
N PHE A 183 23.51 -9.80 -15.00
CA PHE A 183 23.54 -9.55 -16.43
C PHE A 183 24.66 -10.36 -17.07
N ASP A 184 24.30 -11.40 -17.82
CA ASP A 184 25.27 -12.27 -18.51
C ASP A 184 25.34 -12.04 -20.03
N GLY A 185 24.51 -11.14 -20.55
CA GLY A 185 24.40 -10.83 -21.98
C GLY A 185 23.79 -11.94 -22.84
N LYS A 186 23.42 -13.09 -22.26
CA LYS A 186 22.95 -14.27 -23.03
C LYS A 186 21.45 -14.25 -23.26
N ASN A 187 20.68 -13.80 -22.27
CA ASN A 187 19.22 -13.71 -22.40
C ASN A 187 18.83 -12.44 -23.18
N PRO A 188 18.26 -12.56 -24.40
CA PRO A 188 17.90 -11.40 -25.21
C PRO A 188 16.90 -10.46 -24.51
N TYR A 189 16.00 -11.00 -23.67
CA TYR A 189 15.07 -10.18 -22.89
C TYR A 189 15.80 -9.39 -21.80
N SER A 190 16.81 -9.98 -21.15
CA SER A 190 17.62 -9.27 -20.15
C SER A 190 18.42 -8.12 -20.78
N VAL A 191 18.99 -8.34 -21.97
CA VAL A 191 19.69 -7.30 -22.76
C VAL A 191 18.72 -6.18 -23.15
N TYR A 192 17.56 -6.55 -23.71
CA TYR A 192 16.50 -5.61 -24.04
C TYR A 192 16.10 -4.74 -22.85
N LEU A 193 15.76 -5.38 -21.73
CA LEU A 193 15.24 -4.73 -20.54
C LEU A 193 16.29 -3.84 -19.89
N THR A 194 17.55 -4.28 -19.84
CA THR A 194 18.67 -3.47 -19.35
C THR A 194 18.87 -2.22 -20.20
N ALA A 195 18.87 -2.37 -21.53
CA ALA A 195 18.99 -1.23 -22.44
C ALA A 195 17.79 -0.25 -22.31
N LEU A 196 16.57 -0.78 -22.17
CA LEU A 196 15.37 0.02 -21.94
C LEU A 196 15.43 0.77 -20.61
N ASN A 197 15.93 0.13 -19.55
CA ASN A 197 16.10 0.76 -18.24
C ASN A 197 17.07 1.94 -18.32
N CYS A 198 18.21 1.78 -18.98
CA CYS A 198 19.18 2.87 -19.17
C CYS A 198 18.58 4.02 -19.98
N LEU A 199 17.88 3.72 -21.08
CA LEU A 199 17.20 4.75 -21.87
C LEU A 199 16.16 5.49 -21.03
N CYS A 200 15.35 4.77 -20.26
CA CYS A 200 14.33 5.40 -19.42
C CYS A 200 14.93 6.22 -18.27
N GLU A 201 16.03 5.76 -17.66
CA GLU A 201 16.72 6.49 -16.59
C GLU A 201 17.22 7.85 -17.10
N GLU A 202 17.82 7.88 -18.29
CA GLU A 202 18.40 9.08 -18.88
C GLU A 202 17.36 10.19 -19.11
N PHE A 203 16.13 9.81 -19.49
CA PHE A 203 15.05 10.74 -19.83
C PHE A 203 13.90 10.77 -18.82
N ASP A 204 14.10 10.25 -17.60
CA ASP A 204 13.09 10.24 -16.54
C ASP A 204 11.78 9.53 -16.92
N LEU A 205 11.87 8.42 -17.65
CA LEU A 205 10.70 7.72 -18.19
C LEU A 205 10.29 6.54 -17.33
N TYR A 206 9.00 6.25 -17.37
CA TYR A 206 8.40 5.00 -16.93
C TYR A 206 8.43 3.92 -18.03
N GLY A 207 8.41 4.34 -19.29
CA GLY A 207 8.40 3.44 -20.45
C GLY A 207 7.94 4.13 -21.72
N PHE A 208 7.52 3.34 -22.69
CA PHE A 208 6.98 3.81 -23.97
C PHE A 208 5.67 3.11 -24.32
N ASP A 209 4.67 3.89 -24.68
CA ASP A 209 3.43 3.43 -25.31
C ASP A 209 3.55 3.70 -26.83
N GLY A 210 3.92 2.67 -27.59
CA GLY A 210 4.33 2.83 -28.98
C GLY A 210 5.52 3.80 -29.11
N ASP A 211 5.30 4.96 -29.73
CA ASP A 211 6.30 6.03 -29.85
C ASP A 211 6.13 7.16 -28.83
N ARG A 212 5.12 7.05 -27.96
CA ARG A 212 4.88 8.03 -26.92
C ARG A 212 5.74 7.72 -25.69
N PRO A 213 6.68 8.59 -25.30
CA PRO A 213 7.38 8.43 -24.03
C PRO A 213 6.42 8.63 -22.87
N LEU A 214 6.53 7.82 -21.82
CA LEU A 214 5.73 7.94 -20.61
C LEU A 214 6.60 8.52 -19.50
N LEU A 215 6.31 9.73 -19.04
CA LEU A 215 7.05 10.36 -17.94
C LEU A 215 6.87 9.58 -16.63
N LEU A 216 7.97 9.34 -15.93
CA LEU A 216 7.95 8.77 -14.58
C LEU A 216 7.35 9.78 -13.60
N LYS A 217 6.24 9.45 -12.95
CA LYS A 217 5.63 10.30 -11.92
C LYS A 217 5.96 9.81 -10.50
N PRO A 218 5.77 10.64 -9.46
CA PRO A 218 5.83 10.15 -8.09
C PRO A 218 4.88 8.99 -7.87
N THR A 219 5.34 7.99 -7.11
CA THR A 219 4.54 6.81 -6.80
C THR A 219 4.48 6.58 -5.30
N VAL A 220 3.36 6.04 -4.84
CA VAL A 220 3.15 5.64 -3.44
C VAL A 220 2.86 4.15 -3.46
N THR A 221 3.77 3.36 -2.91
CA THR A 221 3.69 1.90 -2.87
C THR A 221 3.53 1.45 -1.43
N ILE A 222 2.50 0.65 -1.16
CA ILE A 222 2.32 -0.02 0.14
C ILE A 222 3.17 -1.29 0.12
N THR A 223 3.86 -1.60 1.21
CA THR A 223 4.63 -2.84 1.40
C THR A 223 4.25 -3.46 2.74
N ALA A 224 4.61 -4.73 2.98
CA ALA A 224 4.36 -5.37 4.27
C ALA A 224 5.01 -4.63 5.45
N TYR A 225 6.06 -3.84 5.17
CA TYR A 225 6.84 -3.13 6.18
C TYR A 225 6.46 -1.66 6.34
N GLY A 226 5.81 -1.05 5.35
CA GLY A 226 5.40 0.35 5.41
C GLY A 226 4.94 0.92 4.08
N THR A 227 5.19 2.22 3.88
CA THR A 227 4.80 2.94 2.66
C THR A 227 6.03 3.60 2.06
N LEU A 228 6.33 3.25 0.81
CA LEU A 228 7.42 3.82 0.03
C LEU A 228 6.86 4.91 -0.89
N ILE A 229 7.45 6.09 -0.83
CA ILE A 229 7.16 7.20 -1.75
C ILE A 229 8.40 7.38 -2.62
N MET A 230 8.28 7.09 -3.92
CA MET A 230 9.33 7.38 -4.88
C MET A 230 9.07 8.74 -5.52
N ILE A 231 10.11 9.58 -5.54
CA ILE A 231 10.10 10.92 -6.13
C ILE A 231 11.12 10.92 -7.28
N PRO A 232 10.71 11.22 -8.52
CA PRO A 232 11.63 11.26 -9.67
C PRO A 232 12.70 12.37 -9.55
N LYS A 233 13.90 12.13 -10.09
CA LYS A 233 15.04 13.06 -9.99
C LYS A 233 14.80 14.44 -10.60
N TYR A 234 14.00 14.53 -11.67
CA TYR A 234 13.70 15.79 -12.35
C TYR A 234 12.77 16.72 -11.55
N MET A 235 12.19 16.23 -10.46
CA MET A 235 11.11 16.91 -9.76
C MET A 235 11.61 17.65 -8.52
N SER A 236 11.31 18.95 -8.43
CA SER A 236 11.28 19.65 -7.14
C SER A 236 10.03 19.22 -6.37
N TYR A 237 10.23 18.60 -5.21
CA TYR A 237 9.18 17.96 -4.42
C TYR A 237 8.74 18.79 -3.22
N ASP A 238 7.43 18.94 -3.08
CA ASP A 238 6.75 19.49 -1.92
C ASP A 238 5.57 18.59 -1.54
N ALA A 239 5.66 17.95 -0.38
CA ALA A 239 4.67 16.98 0.07
C ALA A 239 3.24 17.54 0.15
N ARG A 240 3.05 18.84 0.42
CA ARG A 240 1.72 19.46 0.52
C ARG A 240 1.15 19.81 -0.84
N ARG A 241 2.00 20.22 -1.79
CA ARG A 241 1.57 20.66 -3.12
C ARG A 241 1.49 19.52 -4.13
N ASP A 242 2.31 18.49 -3.95
CA ASP A 242 2.47 17.43 -4.95
C ASP A 242 1.71 16.15 -4.60
N LEU A 243 1.54 15.86 -3.30
CA LEU A 243 0.83 14.67 -2.85
C LEU A 243 -0.49 14.98 -2.16
N VAL A 244 -1.48 14.12 -2.43
CA VAL A 244 -2.73 14.08 -1.66
C VAL A 244 -2.43 13.42 -0.31
N THR A 245 -1.91 14.19 0.63
CA THR A 245 -1.46 13.72 1.96
C THR A 245 -2.50 12.87 2.69
N LYS A 246 -3.79 13.21 2.57
CA LYS A 246 -4.89 12.40 3.12
C LYS A 246 -4.93 11.00 2.51
N ALA A 247 -4.83 10.88 1.19
CA ALA A 247 -4.83 9.59 0.51
C ALA A 247 -3.59 8.76 0.86
N VAL A 248 -2.42 9.40 1.00
CA VAL A 248 -1.19 8.73 1.48
C VAL A 248 -1.35 8.22 2.91
N SER A 249 -1.94 9.04 3.80
CA SER A 249 -2.18 8.64 5.19
C SER A 249 -3.19 7.49 5.28
N GLU A 250 -4.29 7.55 4.52
CA GLU A 250 -5.27 6.46 4.42
C GLU A 250 -4.61 5.16 3.94
N ALA A 251 -3.78 5.24 2.89
CA ALA A 251 -3.04 4.11 2.37
C ALA A 251 -2.03 3.54 3.39
N HIS A 252 -1.37 4.39 4.17
CA HIS A 252 -0.43 3.94 5.21
C HIS A 252 -1.14 3.31 6.42
N ASN A 253 -2.29 3.84 6.80
CA ASN A 253 -3.01 3.41 8.01
C ASN A 253 -3.67 2.03 7.86
N VAL A 254 -3.62 1.40 6.68
CA VAL A 254 -4.06 0.00 6.48
C VAL A 254 -3.30 -0.99 7.36
N HIS A 255 -2.11 -0.63 7.85
CA HIS A 255 -1.33 -1.44 8.78
C HIS A 255 -1.81 -1.35 10.25
N GLU A 256 -2.92 -0.64 10.52
CA GLU A 256 -3.59 -0.56 11.83
C GLU A 256 -2.69 -0.21 13.02
N ARG A 257 -1.72 0.69 12.80
CA ARG A 257 -0.85 1.10 13.91
C ARG A 257 -1.61 2.01 14.86
N LYS A 258 -1.53 1.70 16.16
CA LYS A 258 -1.86 2.65 17.23
C LYS A 258 -1.02 3.91 17.01
N ARG A 259 -1.65 5.08 17.03
CA ARG A 259 -0.95 6.37 16.87
C ARG A 259 0.22 6.45 17.85
N GLN A 260 1.40 6.74 17.31
CA GLN A 260 2.62 6.88 18.11
C GLN A 260 2.60 8.18 18.93
N GLY A 261 3.15 8.13 20.15
CA GLY A 261 3.38 9.29 21.01
C GLY A 261 2.37 9.46 22.14
N SER A 262 2.77 9.05 23.36
CA SER A 262 2.05 9.33 24.61
C SER A 262 1.77 10.83 24.80
N LYS A 263 2.67 11.71 24.32
CA LYS A 263 2.55 13.17 24.41
C LYS A 263 1.37 13.75 23.62
N TRP A 264 1.03 13.15 22.47
CA TRP A 264 -0.16 13.53 21.68
C TRP A 264 -1.45 13.04 22.34
N ASN A 265 -1.40 11.89 23.03
CA ASN A 265 -2.52 11.41 23.84
C ASN A 265 -2.75 12.28 25.08
N ILE A 266 -1.69 12.76 25.75
CA ILE A 266 -1.80 13.70 26.88
C ILE A 266 -2.40 15.03 26.42
N THR A 267 -1.92 15.59 25.31
CA THR A 267 -2.46 16.86 24.77
C THR A 267 -3.92 16.71 24.37
N ARG A 268 -4.29 15.56 23.78
CA ARG A 268 -5.69 15.25 23.45
C ARG A 268 -6.56 15.08 24.68
N GLN A 269 -6.08 14.36 25.70
CA GLN A 269 -6.79 14.19 26.97
C GLN A 269 -6.95 15.53 27.69
N GLN A 270 -5.91 16.37 27.70
CA GLN A 270 -5.97 17.74 28.22
C GLN A 270 -6.97 18.60 27.45
N ASN A 271 -7.00 18.50 26.12
CA ASN A 271 -7.98 19.21 25.28
C ASN A 271 -9.41 18.69 25.48
N SER A 272 -9.61 17.39 25.63
CA SER A 272 -10.91 16.79 25.96
C SER A 272 -11.39 17.19 27.35
N MET A 273 -10.50 17.19 28.36
CA MET A 273 -10.81 17.67 29.71
C MET A 273 -11.09 19.18 29.72
N LYS A 274 -10.35 19.96 28.92
CA LYS A 274 -10.60 21.39 28.74
C LYS A 274 -11.97 21.62 28.12
N ALA A 275 -12.31 20.91 27.05
CA ALA A 275 -13.63 20.99 26.41
C ALA A 275 -14.76 20.57 27.37
N ALA A 276 -14.59 19.49 28.13
CA ALA A 276 -15.55 19.04 29.13
C ALA A 276 -15.77 20.07 30.26
N ARG A 277 -14.69 20.67 30.77
CA ARG A 277 -14.78 21.76 31.77
C ARG A 277 -15.48 22.99 31.20
N THR A 278 -15.15 23.38 29.97
CA THR A 278 -15.80 24.51 29.28
C THR A 278 -17.29 24.25 29.06
N PHE A 279 -17.69 23.03 28.71
CA PHE A 279 -19.10 22.65 28.60
C PHE A 279 -19.83 22.77 29.94
N LEU A 280 -19.31 22.15 31.02
CA LEU A 280 -19.94 22.18 32.34
C LEU A 280 -20.03 23.60 32.93
N ALA A 281 -18.97 24.40 32.77
CA ALA A 281 -18.96 25.80 33.18
C ALA A 281 -19.99 26.63 32.40
N ASN A 282 -20.10 26.39 31.09
CA ASN A 282 -21.08 27.09 30.25
C ASN A 282 -22.53 26.70 30.62
N GLU A 283 -22.80 25.42 30.88
CA GLU A 283 -24.10 24.95 31.36
C GLU A 283 -24.46 25.58 32.72
N LYS A 284 -23.50 25.68 33.64
CA LYS A 284 -23.71 26.30 34.94
C LYS A 284 -23.97 27.80 34.84
N ALA A 285 -23.22 28.51 34.00
CA ALA A 285 -23.41 29.93 33.75
C ALA A 285 -24.79 30.20 33.10
N LEU A 286 -25.24 29.34 32.18
CA LEU A 286 -26.58 29.42 31.59
C LEU A 286 -27.68 29.18 32.63
N LYS A 287 -27.52 28.18 33.50
CA LYS A 287 -28.47 27.92 34.61
C LYS A 287 -28.53 29.06 35.62
N ALA A 288 -27.44 29.83 35.78
CA ALA A 288 -27.38 31.03 36.59
C ALA A 288 -27.93 32.29 35.89
N GLY A 289 -28.41 32.18 34.65
CA GLY A 289 -28.97 33.30 33.89
C GLY A 289 -27.94 34.32 33.40
N LEU A 290 -26.65 33.94 33.31
CA LEU A 290 -25.58 34.84 32.86
C LEU A 290 -25.56 34.96 31.34
N GLU A 291 -25.44 36.19 30.84
CA GLU A 291 -25.41 36.51 29.42
C GLU A 291 -24.17 37.35 29.03
N GLY A 292 -23.88 37.42 27.73
CA GLY A 292 -22.85 38.29 27.15
C GLY A 292 -21.46 38.12 27.79
N GLU A 293 -20.87 39.25 28.20
CA GLU A 293 -19.53 39.30 28.80
C GLU A 293 -19.49 38.66 30.20
N ALA A 294 -20.57 38.76 30.98
CA ALA A 294 -20.66 38.13 32.29
C ALA A 294 -20.56 36.59 32.20
N ARG A 295 -21.25 36.01 31.20
CA ARG A 295 -21.14 34.57 30.90
C ARG A 295 -19.73 34.19 30.47
N ARG A 296 -19.10 35.01 29.62
CA ARG A 296 -17.75 34.76 29.13
C ARG A 296 -16.74 34.70 30.28
N LEU A 297 -16.76 35.69 31.17
CA LEU A 297 -15.83 35.79 32.30
C LEU A 297 -16.01 34.62 33.28
N GLU A 298 -17.25 34.23 33.57
CA GLU A 298 -17.54 33.10 34.46
C GLU A 298 -17.03 31.78 33.87
N VAL A 299 -17.28 31.54 32.57
CA VAL A 299 -16.80 30.33 31.89
C VAL A 299 -15.27 30.29 31.81
N ILE A 300 -14.61 31.42 31.56
CA ILE A 300 -13.13 31.50 31.54
C ILE A 300 -12.57 31.15 32.92
N LYS A 301 -13.15 31.72 33.98
CA LYS A 301 -12.72 31.51 35.36
C LYS A 301 -12.89 30.04 35.77
N GLU A 302 -14.07 29.47 35.53
CA GLU A 302 -14.41 28.13 35.99
C GLU A 302 -13.72 27.04 35.16
N ALA A 303 -13.59 27.24 33.84
CA ALA A 303 -12.89 26.29 32.97
C ALA A 303 -11.36 26.50 32.90
N LYS A 304 -10.82 27.50 33.62
CA LYS A 304 -9.39 27.87 33.65
C LYS A 304 -8.84 28.15 32.24
N LEU A 305 -9.56 28.95 31.47
CA LEU A 305 -9.17 29.36 30.13
C LEU A 305 -8.26 30.59 30.16
N ASP A 306 -7.62 30.90 29.03
CA ASP A 306 -6.89 32.14 28.88
C ASP A 306 -7.86 33.32 29.02
N PRO A 307 -7.51 34.40 29.74
CA PRO A 307 -8.37 35.58 29.90
C PRO A 307 -8.84 36.21 28.58
N ASN A 308 -8.06 36.04 27.50
CA ASN A 308 -8.38 36.55 26.18
C ASN A 308 -9.25 35.61 25.35
N THR A 309 -9.67 34.47 25.89
CA THR A 309 -10.51 33.52 25.15
C THR A 309 -11.85 34.17 24.79
N ASP A 310 -12.21 34.15 23.51
CA ASP A 310 -13.45 34.75 23.04
C ASP A 310 -14.66 33.79 23.18
N LEU A 311 -15.86 34.35 23.02
CA LEU A 311 -17.11 33.57 23.07
C LEU A 311 -17.21 32.52 21.94
N ARG A 312 -16.51 32.70 20.81
CA ARG A 312 -16.52 31.76 19.69
C ARG A 312 -15.78 30.48 20.05
N ILE A 313 -14.59 30.61 20.63
CA ILE A 313 -13.77 29.48 21.11
C ILE A 313 -14.50 28.78 22.25
N ILE A 314 -15.14 29.51 23.16
CA ILE A 314 -15.98 28.92 24.21
C ILE A 314 -17.11 28.09 23.61
N ARG A 315 -17.85 28.60 22.62
CA ARG A 315 -18.91 27.84 21.93
C ARG A 315 -18.39 26.57 21.27
N GLU A 316 -17.26 26.66 20.58
CA GLU A 316 -16.65 25.50 19.92
C GLU A 316 -16.21 24.43 20.93
N LEU A 317 -15.54 24.85 22.01
CA LEU A 317 -15.14 23.94 23.09
C LEU A 317 -16.35 23.34 23.82
N SER A 318 -17.41 24.11 24.07
CA SER A 318 -18.64 23.61 24.67
C SER A 318 -19.34 22.60 23.76
N ARG A 319 -19.35 22.80 22.43
CA ARG A 319 -19.89 21.82 21.47
C ARG A 319 -19.10 20.51 21.48
N ILE A 320 -17.76 20.61 21.46
CA ILE A 320 -16.88 19.44 21.55
C ILE A 320 -17.07 18.73 22.90
N GLY A 321 -17.24 19.49 23.98
CA GLY A 321 -17.50 18.97 25.32
C GLY A 321 -18.84 18.27 25.43
N ALA A 322 -19.92 18.85 24.89
CA ALA A 322 -21.25 18.24 24.87
C ALA A 322 -21.24 16.86 24.19
N ALA A 323 -20.55 16.75 23.05
CA ALA A 323 -20.38 15.49 22.34
C ALA A 323 -19.65 14.40 23.15
N LEU A 324 -18.86 14.76 24.18
CA LEU A 324 -18.24 13.79 25.10
C LEU A 324 -19.22 13.22 26.13
N PHE A 325 -20.32 13.92 26.41
CA PHE A 325 -21.37 13.50 27.34
C PHE A 325 -22.59 12.86 26.64
N GLU A 326 -22.75 13.09 25.33
CA GLU A 326 -23.78 12.46 24.49
C GLU A 326 -23.39 11.05 23.99
N VAL A 327 -22.14 10.63 24.16
CA VAL A 327 -21.73 9.23 23.97
C VAL A 327 -22.11 8.44 25.23
N LYS A 328 -23.38 8.08 25.35
CA LYS A 328 -23.88 7.04 26.26
C LYS A 328 -24.86 6.13 25.55
#